data_AF-A0A257NM95-F1
#
_entry.id   AF-A0A257NM95-F1
#
_cell.length_a   1.000
_cell.length_b   1.000
_cell.length_c   1.000
_cell.angle_alpha   90.00
_cell.angle_beta   90.00
_cell.angle_gamma   90.00
#
_symmetry.space_group_name_H-M   'P 1'
#
loop_
_entity.id
_entity.type
_entity.pdbx_description
1 polymer ?
#
loop_
_entity_poly.entity_id
_entity_poly.type
_entity_poly.pdbx_seq_one_letter_code
_entity_poly.pdbx_strand_id
1 'polypeptide(L)'
;KWQPDAQSQQGAYGLMQIMPPTAAYIGLTDPGNPVKNILAAAKYLSYLRTQIDDQAPEPDLTYLALAAYNIGIGHLNDAIKLTKQQSGDPNRWRDIRERLTQLSNSKIYPKLRNGFARGEETVQYVENIRALHDLMVWVEIHNQQMNGSFIVEHSDSVLNSAQSNSP
;
A
#
# COMPACT_ATOMS: atom_id res chain seq x y z
N LYS A 1 -12.50 4.56 3.18
CA LYS A 1 -13.46 5.51 2.54
C LYS A 1 -12.64 6.53 1.75
N TRP A 2 -13.10 6.94 0.57
CA TRP A 2 -12.40 7.94 -0.25
C TRP A 2 -12.96 9.34 0.03
N GLN A 3 -12.50 9.93 1.12
CA GLN A 3 -12.94 11.26 1.60
C GLN A 3 -11.76 12.24 1.55
N PRO A 4 -11.77 13.24 0.64
CA PRO A 4 -10.66 14.19 0.47
C PRO A 4 -10.39 15.12 1.64
N ASP A 5 -11.35 15.25 2.55
CA ASP A 5 -11.33 16.08 3.76
C ASP A 5 -11.18 15.24 5.03
N ALA A 6 -10.94 13.93 4.91
CA ALA A 6 -10.78 13.05 6.06
C ALA A 6 -9.59 13.46 6.93
N GLN A 7 -9.84 13.63 8.22
CA GLN A 7 -8.82 13.88 9.23
C GLN A 7 -8.80 12.75 10.27
N SER A 8 -7.63 12.17 10.52
CA SER A 8 -7.46 11.16 11.56
C SER A 8 -7.34 11.80 12.94
N GLN A 9 -7.56 11.01 14.00
CA GLN A 9 -7.36 11.47 15.39
C GLN A 9 -5.91 11.92 15.65
N GLN A 10 -4.95 11.35 14.91
CA GLN A 10 -3.53 11.68 15.00
C GLN A 10 -3.12 12.86 14.11
N GLY A 11 -4.06 13.42 13.34
CA GLY A 11 -3.86 14.60 12.49
C GLY A 11 -3.44 14.32 11.04
N ALA A 12 -3.50 13.06 10.58
CA ALA A 12 -3.33 12.73 9.17
C ALA A 12 -4.49 13.32 8.36
N TYR A 13 -4.23 13.83 7.15
CA TYR A 13 -5.24 14.54 6.36
C TYR A 13 -5.31 14.10 4.89
N GLY A 14 -6.52 14.12 4.33
CA GLY A 14 -6.82 13.91 2.92
C GLY A 14 -6.91 12.45 2.49
N LEU A 15 -7.16 12.19 1.21
CA LEU A 15 -7.42 10.85 0.67
C LEU A 15 -6.37 9.80 1.07
N MET A 16 -5.09 10.19 1.03
CA MET A 16 -3.95 9.34 1.32
C MET A 16 -3.47 9.43 2.77
N GLN A 17 -4.19 10.17 3.63
CA GLN A 17 -3.91 10.29 5.06
C GLN A 17 -2.44 10.68 5.33
N ILE A 18 -2.01 11.81 4.77
CA ILE A 18 -0.64 12.33 4.92
C ILE A 18 -0.53 13.08 6.26
N MET A 19 0.49 12.75 7.05
CA MET A 19 0.81 13.48 8.30
C MET A 19 1.42 14.87 8.00
N PRO A 20 1.17 15.90 8.83
CA PRO A 20 1.70 17.25 8.57
C PRO A 20 3.23 17.35 8.38
N PRO A 21 4.07 16.63 9.16
CA PRO A 21 5.52 16.61 8.91
C PRO A 21 5.89 16.04 7.54
N THR A 22 5.18 15.00 7.10
CA THR A 22 5.37 14.41 5.76
C THR A 22 4.93 15.38 4.67
N ALA A 23 3.79 16.05 4.85
CA ALA A 23 3.33 17.09 3.92
C ALA A 23 4.36 18.21 3.77
N ALA A 24 4.92 18.69 4.88
CA ALA A 24 6.00 19.68 4.86
C ALA A 24 7.26 19.16 4.15
N TYR A 25 7.68 17.93 4.45
CA TYR A 25 8.86 17.29 3.84
C TYR A 25 8.74 17.14 2.32
N ILE A 26 7.55 16.78 1.83
CA ILE A 26 7.31 16.58 0.38
C ILE A 26 6.80 17.83 -0.34
N GLY A 27 6.66 18.96 0.36
CA GLY A 27 6.19 20.22 -0.21
C GLY A 27 4.69 20.26 -0.56
N LEU A 28 3.86 19.44 0.09
CA LEU A 28 2.41 19.43 -0.11
C LEU A 28 1.75 20.55 0.72
N THR A 29 1.39 21.64 0.05
CA THR A 29 0.79 22.83 0.68
C THR A 29 -0.74 22.79 0.79
N ASP A 30 -1.39 21.94 0.00
CA ASP A 30 -2.85 21.84 -0.11
C ASP A 30 -3.27 20.36 -0.10
N PRO A 31 -3.25 19.70 1.08
CA PRO A 31 -3.53 18.29 1.19
C PRO A 31 -5.02 17.94 1.03
N GLY A 32 -5.92 18.94 0.96
CA GLY A 32 -7.36 18.75 0.69
C GLY A 32 -7.69 18.63 -0.79
N ASN A 33 -6.81 19.08 -1.67
CA ASN A 33 -6.93 18.79 -3.08
C ASN A 33 -6.63 17.30 -3.34
N PRO A 34 -7.61 16.50 -3.79
CA PRO A 34 -7.45 15.06 -3.91
C PRO A 34 -6.35 14.67 -4.90
N VAL A 35 -6.21 15.40 -6.01
CA VAL A 35 -5.19 15.13 -7.03
C VAL A 35 -3.79 15.39 -6.48
N LYS A 36 -3.58 16.55 -5.84
CA LYS A 36 -2.28 16.86 -5.22
C LYS A 36 -1.93 15.86 -4.12
N ASN A 37 -2.91 15.48 -3.30
CA ASN A 37 -2.74 14.52 -2.21
C ASN A 37 -2.30 13.13 -2.74
N ILE A 38 -2.99 12.62 -3.77
CA ILE A 38 -2.65 11.34 -4.42
C ILE A 38 -1.25 11.40 -5.05
N LEU A 39 -0.96 12.42 -5.86
CA LEU A 39 0.33 12.54 -6.55
C LEU A 39 1.50 12.67 -5.57
N ALA A 40 1.32 13.47 -4.50
CA ALA A 40 2.33 13.64 -3.47
C ALA A 40 2.58 12.33 -2.71
N ALA A 41 1.52 11.60 -2.33
CA ALA A 41 1.66 10.30 -1.67
C ALA A 41 2.34 9.26 -2.58
N ALA A 42 1.97 9.19 -3.87
CA ALA A 42 2.57 8.28 -4.83
C ALA A 42 4.07 8.57 -5.02
N LYS A 43 4.44 9.84 -5.15
CA LYS A 43 5.85 10.27 -5.23
C LYS A 43 6.61 9.91 -3.95
N TYR A 44 6.00 10.13 -2.79
CA TYR A 44 6.63 9.81 -1.51
C TYR A 44 6.81 8.30 -1.33
N LEU A 45 5.82 7.50 -1.69
CA LEU A 45 5.92 6.04 -1.66
C LEU A 45 7.02 5.54 -2.61
N SER A 46 7.09 6.10 -3.82
CA SER A 46 8.17 5.81 -4.77
C SER A 46 9.54 6.17 -4.21
N TYR A 47 9.65 7.28 -3.48
CA TYR A 47 10.89 7.64 -2.78
C TYR A 47 11.23 6.64 -1.68
N LEU A 48 10.27 6.24 -0.84
CA LEU A 48 10.50 5.26 0.23
C LEU A 48 11.00 3.92 -0.31
N ARG A 49 10.50 3.48 -1.47
CA ARG A 49 11.01 2.28 -2.16
C ARG A 49 12.51 2.36 -2.44
N THR A 50 13.04 3.53 -2.82
CA THR A 50 14.48 3.70 -3.06
C THR A 50 15.33 3.81 -1.79
N GLN A 51 14.68 3.98 -0.63
CA GLN A 51 15.36 4.02 0.67
C GLN A 51 15.46 2.64 1.33
N ILE A 52 14.72 1.65 0.82
CA ILE A 52 14.75 0.27 1.29
C ILE A 52 15.82 -0.46 0.50
N ASP A 53 16.65 -1.26 1.18
CA ASP A 53 17.73 -2.05 0.56
C ASP A 53 17.21 -2.83 -0.66
N ASP A 54 17.94 -2.77 -1.79
CA ASP A 54 17.53 -3.23 -3.14
C ASP A 54 17.33 -4.76 -3.28
N GLN A 55 17.31 -5.48 -2.15
CA GLN A 55 17.25 -6.94 -2.12
C GLN A 55 15.84 -7.51 -1.92
N ALA A 56 14.88 -6.68 -1.51
CA ALA A 56 13.49 -7.13 -1.38
C ALA A 56 12.85 -7.31 -2.76
N PRO A 57 12.37 -8.51 -3.13
CA PRO A 57 11.65 -8.70 -4.38
C PRO A 57 10.25 -8.09 -4.31
N GLU A 58 9.63 -7.83 -5.45
CA GLU A 58 8.18 -7.59 -5.46
C GLU A 58 7.43 -8.91 -5.19
N PRO A 59 6.29 -8.88 -4.48
CA PRO A 59 5.58 -7.69 -3.97
C PRO A 59 6.06 -7.20 -2.58
N ASP A 60 7.04 -7.87 -1.97
CA ASP A 60 7.53 -7.57 -0.62
C ASP A 60 8.07 -6.13 -0.52
N LEU A 61 8.81 -5.65 -1.53
CA LEU A 61 9.30 -4.26 -1.58
C LEU A 61 8.16 -3.23 -1.48
N THR A 62 7.06 -3.43 -2.20
CA THR A 62 5.88 -2.56 -2.12
C THR A 62 5.29 -2.57 -0.71
N TYR A 63 5.19 -3.72 -0.06
CA TYR A 63 4.66 -3.82 1.30
C TYR A 63 5.57 -3.15 2.33
N LEU A 64 6.88 -3.27 2.16
CA LEU A 64 7.85 -2.57 3.01
C LEU A 64 7.78 -1.06 2.83
N ALA A 65 7.60 -0.57 1.60
CA ALA A 65 7.40 0.86 1.37
C ALA A 65 6.11 1.39 2.01
N LEU A 66 5.01 0.62 1.95
CA LEU A 66 3.76 0.94 2.66
C LEU A 66 3.97 0.96 4.18
N ALA A 67 4.74 0.02 4.72
CA ALA A 67 5.08 0.01 6.13
C ALA A 67 5.89 1.26 6.52
N ALA A 68 6.94 1.60 5.75
CA ALA A 68 7.73 2.81 5.95
C ALA A 68 6.89 4.09 5.85
N TYR A 69 5.88 4.12 4.98
CA TYR A 69 4.97 5.24 4.85
C TYR A 69 4.17 5.48 6.14
N ASN A 70 3.74 4.40 6.79
CA ASN A 70 2.93 4.46 8.00
C ASN A 70 3.77 4.66 9.28
N ILE A 71 4.85 3.90 9.46
CA ILE A 71 5.64 3.88 10.69
C ILE A 71 6.92 4.73 10.61
N GLY A 72 7.28 5.20 9.42
CA GLY A 72 8.56 5.83 9.14
C GLY A 72 9.68 4.83 8.84
N ILE A 73 10.59 5.23 7.95
CA ILE A 73 11.72 4.39 7.49
C ILE A 73 12.68 3.99 8.64
N GLY A 74 12.80 4.84 9.67
CA GLY A 74 13.64 4.55 10.85
C GLY A 74 13.18 3.30 11.60
N HIS A 75 11.89 3.24 11.94
CA HIS A 75 11.32 2.10 12.64
C HIS A 75 11.23 0.85 11.75
N LEU A 76 10.97 1.00 10.45
CA LEU A 76 11.09 -0.13 9.51
C LEU A 76 12.50 -0.73 9.53
N ASN A 77 13.54 0.11 9.50
CA ASN A 77 14.92 -0.34 9.56
C ASN A 77 15.26 -1.03 10.90
N ASP A 78 14.65 -0.62 12.01
CA ASP A 78 14.79 -1.34 13.28
C ASP A 78 14.14 -2.73 13.20
N ALA A 79 12.96 -2.85 12.59
CA ALA A 79 12.33 -4.16 12.37
C ALA A 79 13.18 -5.06 11.45
N ILE A 80 13.70 -4.53 10.33
CA ILE A 80 14.58 -5.28 9.41
C ILE A 80 15.82 -5.80 10.14
N LYS A 81 16.46 -4.95 10.96
CA LYS A 81 17.61 -5.36 11.78
C LYS A 81 17.25 -6.43 12.79
N LEU A 82 16.11 -6.27 13.47
CA LEU A 82 15.62 -7.26 14.43
C LEU A 82 15.31 -8.59 13.74
N THR A 83 14.79 -8.58 12.52
CA THR A 83 14.57 -9.78 11.70
C THR A 83 15.88 -10.51 11.42
N LYS A 84 16.94 -9.79 11.00
CA LYS A 84 18.29 -10.37 10.82
C LYS A 84 18.81 -11.00 12.11
N GLN A 85 18.67 -10.30 13.24
CA GLN A 85 19.14 -10.76 14.56
C GLN A 85 18.39 -12.01 15.06
N GLN A 86 17.12 -12.15 14.68
CA GLN A 86 16.26 -13.27 15.06
C GLN A 86 16.14 -14.32 13.94
N SER A 87 17.14 -14.39 13.05
CA SER A 87 17.26 -15.42 11.99
C SER A 87 16.06 -15.50 11.03
N GLY A 88 15.32 -14.41 10.83
CA GLY A 88 14.31 -14.29 9.77
C GLY A 88 14.89 -13.69 8.49
N ASP A 89 14.12 -13.76 7.41
CA ASP A 89 14.51 -13.15 6.13
C ASP A 89 14.22 -11.63 6.11
N PRO A 90 15.25 -10.77 6.06
CA PRO A 90 15.09 -9.31 6.08
C PRO A 90 14.58 -8.70 4.78
N ASN A 91 14.31 -9.53 3.77
CA ASN A 91 13.79 -9.12 2.47
C ASN A 91 12.32 -9.56 2.27
N ARG A 92 11.73 -10.25 3.25
CA ARG A 92 10.35 -10.75 3.17
C ARG A 92 9.44 -10.05 4.15
N TRP A 93 8.36 -9.47 3.65
CA TRP A 93 7.30 -8.84 4.44
C TRP A 93 6.78 -9.78 5.53
N ARG A 94 6.57 -11.06 5.17
CA ARG A 94 6.07 -12.09 6.09
C ARG A 94 6.88 -12.18 7.38
N ASP A 95 8.20 -12.06 7.28
CA ASP A 95 9.12 -12.22 8.41
C ASP A 95 9.30 -10.89 9.16
N ILE A 96 9.35 -9.77 8.43
CA ILE A 96 9.53 -8.42 8.98
C ILE A 96 8.29 -7.96 9.75
N ARG A 97 7.07 -8.27 9.27
CA ARG A 97 5.82 -7.90 9.96
C ARG A 97 5.74 -8.51 11.36
N GLU A 98 6.28 -9.71 11.57
CA GLU A 98 6.33 -10.33 12.90
C GLU A 98 7.19 -9.51 13.87
N ARG A 99 8.26 -8.87 13.38
CA ARG A 99 9.18 -8.04 14.19
C ARG A 99 8.66 -6.60 14.35
N LEU A 100 7.86 -6.10 13.41
CA LEU A 100 7.16 -4.83 13.58
C LEU A 100 6.29 -4.84 14.85
N THR A 101 5.54 -5.92 15.11
CA THR A 101 4.70 -6.02 16.32
C THR A 101 5.52 -5.91 17.62
N GLN A 102 6.79 -6.35 17.58
CA GLN A 102 7.70 -6.35 18.72
C GLN A 102 8.27 -4.97 19.06
N LEU A 103 8.16 -3.97 18.17
CA LEU A 103 8.71 -2.63 18.42
C LEU A 103 7.97 -1.87 19.54
N SER A 104 6.83 -2.39 20.00
CA SER A 104 6.09 -1.87 21.14
C SER A 104 6.47 -2.53 22.47
N ASN A 105 7.22 -3.63 22.43
CA ASN A 105 7.54 -4.42 23.62
C ASN A 105 8.57 -3.71 24.51
N SER A 106 8.24 -3.52 25.79
CA SER A 106 9.06 -2.81 26.78
C SER A 106 10.44 -3.41 27.02
N LYS A 107 10.66 -4.68 26.70
CA LYS A 107 11.97 -5.34 26.79
C LYS A 107 12.82 -5.17 25.53
N ILE A 108 12.20 -4.78 24.42
CA ILE A 108 12.82 -4.71 23.08
C ILE A 108 13.07 -3.27 22.69
N TYR A 109 12.05 -2.41 22.72
CA TYR A 109 12.15 -1.05 22.18
C TYR A 109 13.26 -0.18 22.81
N PRO A 110 13.63 -0.30 24.10
CA PRO A 110 14.73 0.48 24.66
C PRO A 110 16.10 0.17 24.04
N LYS A 111 16.22 -0.96 23.34
CA LYS A 111 17.44 -1.40 22.64
C LYS A 111 17.46 -0.99 21.17
N LEU A 112 16.34 -0.49 20.65
CA LEU A 112 16.20 -0.08 19.26
C LEU A 112 16.70 1.35 19.07
N ARG A 113 17.18 1.68 17.87
CA ARG A 113 17.72 3.01 17.58
C ARG A 113 16.65 4.09 17.65
N ASN A 114 15.45 3.81 17.17
CA ASN A 114 14.36 4.78 17.09
C ASN A 114 13.35 4.63 18.24
N GLY A 115 13.57 3.68 19.16
CA GLY A 115 12.74 3.50 20.35
C GLY A 115 11.38 2.87 20.06
N PHE A 116 10.38 3.25 20.86
CA PHE A 116 9.02 2.70 20.82
C PHE A 116 8.30 3.02 19.51
N ALA A 117 7.64 2.02 18.93
CA ALA A 117 6.69 2.22 17.85
C ALA A 117 5.51 1.23 17.91
N ARG A 118 4.36 1.64 17.41
CA ARG A 118 3.15 0.82 17.34
C ARG A 118 3.10 0.00 16.05
N GLY A 119 4.03 -0.94 15.91
CA GLY A 119 4.13 -1.70 14.66
C GLY A 119 2.92 -2.60 14.33
N GLU A 120 2.08 -2.94 15.30
CA GLU A 120 0.80 -3.62 15.04
C GLU A 120 -0.13 -2.78 14.14
N GLU A 121 -0.24 -1.48 14.43
CA GLU A 121 -1.04 -0.55 13.61
C GLU A 121 -0.51 -0.50 12.17
N THR A 122 0.81 -0.60 12.00
CA THR A 122 1.47 -0.64 10.69
C THR A 122 1.21 -1.93 9.94
N VAL A 123 1.26 -3.09 10.62
CA VAL A 123 0.91 -4.36 9.98
C VAL A 123 -0.54 -4.31 9.51
N GLN A 124 -1.47 -3.87 10.35
CA GLN A 124 -2.88 -3.74 9.97
C GLN A 124 -3.07 -2.77 8.80
N TYR A 125 -2.36 -1.65 8.77
CA TYR A 125 -2.38 -0.70 7.66
C TYR A 125 -2.00 -1.36 6.33
N VAL A 126 -0.88 -2.10 6.31
CA VAL A 126 -0.40 -2.78 5.09
C VAL A 126 -1.39 -3.86 4.65
N GLU A 127 -1.87 -4.70 5.58
CA GLU A 127 -2.81 -5.78 5.25
C GLU A 127 -4.16 -5.25 4.75
N ASN A 128 -4.65 -4.12 5.29
CA ASN A 128 -5.86 -3.47 4.79
C ASN A 128 -5.71 -2.98 3.35
N ILE A 129 -4.55 -2.39 3.00
CA ILE A 129 -4.28 -1.93 1.64
C ILE A 129 -4.17 -3.11 0.68
N ARG A 130 -3.53 -4.21 1.11
CA ARG A 130 -3.44 -5.45 0.32
C ARG A 130 -4.81 -6.03 0.03
N ALA A 131 -5.64 -6.20 1.05
CA ALA A 131 -7.00 -6.72 0.88
C ALA A 131 -7.85 -5.83 -0.06
N LEU A 132 -7.74 -4.51 0.07
CA LEU A 132 -8.41 -3.58 -0.83
C LEU A 132 -7.88 -3.69 -2.27
N HIS A 133 -6.56 -3.76 -2.45
CA HIS A 133 -5.93 -3.94 -3.75
C HIS A 133 -6.37 -5.24 -4.42
N ASP A 134 -6.36 -6.35 -3.70
CA ASP A 134 -6.77 -7.65 -4.21
C ASP A 134 -8.24 -7.65 -4.63
N LEU A 135 -9.11 -6.97 -3.86
CA LEU A 135 -10.51 -6.75 -4.24
C LEU A 135 -10.62 -5.91 -5.52
N MET A 136 -9.86 -4.84 -5.66
CA MET A 136 -9.89 -3.99 -6.86
C MET A 136 -9.43 -4.75 -8.10
N VAL A 137 -8.35 -5.53 -7.99
CA VAL A 137 -7.86 -6.38 -9.09
C VAL A 137 -8.91 -7.45 -9.42
N TRP A 138 -9.54 -8.06 -8.42
CA TRP A 138 -10.64 -9.00 -8.64
C TRP A 138 -11.80 -8.35 -9.40
N VAL A 139 -12.29 -7.19 -8.94
CA VAL A 139 -13.38 -6.46 -9.61
C VAL A 139 -13.01 -6.12 -11.06
N GLU A 140 -11.79 -5.63 -11.30
CA GLU A 140 -11.31 -5.27 -12.64
C GLU A 140 -11.29 -6.48 -13.58
N ILE A 141 -10.74 -7.60 -13.14
CA ILE A 141 -10.70 -8.85 -13.92
C ILE A 141 -12.12 -9.32 -14.26
N HIS A 142 -13.05 -9.28 -13.30
CA HIS A 142 -14.43 -9.73 -13.52
C HIS A 142 -15.19 -8.79 -14.45
N ASN A 143 -14.98 -7.47 -14.34
CA ASN A 143 -15.60 -6.49 -15.24
C ASN A 143 -15.11 -6.68 -16.68
N GLN A 144 -13.83 -6.96 -16.89
CA GLN A 144 -13.28 -7.25 -18.22
C GLN A 144 -13.85 -8.54 -18.81
N GLN A 145 -14.02 -9.59 -17.99
CA GLN A 145 -14.64 -10.84 -18.42
C GLN A 145 -16.11 -10.64 -18.81
N MET A 146 -16.90 -9.92 -18.01
CA MET A 146 -18.30 -9.65 -18.36
C MET A 146 -18.43 -8.80 -19.63
N ASN A 147 -17.62 -7.75 -19.79
CA ASN A 147 -17.64 -6.91 -20.99
C ASN A 147 -17.16 -7.68 -22.25
N GLY A 148 -16.17 -8.57 -22.09
CA GLY A 148 -15.71 -9.45 -23.17
C GLY A 148 -16.77 -10.46 -23.60
N SER A 149 -17.44 -11.11 -22.65
CA SER A 149 -18.55 -12.04 -22.94
C SER A 149 -19.75 -11.34 -23.58
N PHE A 150 -20.09 -10.12 -23.14
CA PHE A 150 -21.19 -9.35 -23.73
C PHE A 150 -20.93 -8.98 -25.20
N ILE A 151 -19.69 -8.64 -25.54
CA ILE A 151 -19.31 -8.32 -26.93
C ILE A 151 -19.33 -9.56 -27.83
N VAL A 152 -18.83 -10.71 -27.35
CA VAL A 152 -18.80 -11.96 -28.13
C VAL A 152 -20.21 -12.48 -28.43
N GLU A 153 -21.12 -12.51 -27.43
CA GLU A 153 -22.51 -12.93 -27.65
C GLU A 153 -23.25 -11.99 -28.61
N HIS A 154 -23.00 -10.68 -28.52
CA HIS A 154 -23.61 -9.72 -29.45
C HIS A 154 -23.05 -9.86 -30.87
N SER A 155 -21.74 -10.07 -31.06
CA SER A 155 -21.18 -10.29 -32.40
C SER A 155 -21.69 -11.58 -33.07
N ASP A 156 -21.83 -12.67 -32.31
CA ASP A 156 -22.32 -13.95 -32.83
C ASP A 156 -23.81 -13.87 -33.20
N SER A 157 -24.61 -13.11 -32.43
CA SER A 157 -26.03 -12.86 -32.74
C SER A 157 -26.22 -12.04 -34.03
N VAL A 158 -25.38 -11.01 -34.24
CA VAL A 158 -25.43 -10.14 -35.43
C VAL A 158 -24.94 -10.89 -36.67
N LEU A 159 -23.87 -11.67 -36.58
CA LEU A 159 -23.36 -12.49 -37.69
C LEU A 159 -24.36 -13.59 -38.11
N ASN A 160 -25.00 -14.27 -37.15
CA ASN A 160 -26.03 -15.27 -37.46
C ASN A 160 -27.29 -14.67 -38.08
N SER A 161 -27.69 -13.45 -37.67
CA SER A 161 -28.83 -12.75 -38.29
C SER A 161 -28.54 -12.31 -39.74
N ALA A 162 -27.29 -11.95 -40.05
CA ALA A 162 -26.86 -11.52 -41.38
C ALA A 162 -26.77 -12.67 -42.40
N GLN A 163 -26.49 -13.90 -41.96
CA GLN A 163 -26.47 -15.08 -42.83
C GLN A 163 -27.87 -15.64 -43.16
N SER A 164 -28.89 -15.29 -42.36
CA SER A 164 -30.27 -15.76 -42.57
C SER A 164 -31.09 -14.93 -43.58
N ASN A 165 -30.55 -13.80 -44.06
CA ASN A 165 -31.23 -12.85 -44.96
C ASN A 165 -30.50 -12.66 -46.31
N SER A 166 -29.84 -13.71 -46.82
CA SER A 166 -29.38 -13.73 -48.21
C SER A 166 -30.40 -14.50 -49.08
N PRO A 167 -31.04 -13.86 -50.07
CA PRO A 167 -31.97 -14.51 -50.99
C PRO A 167 -31.27 -15.49 -51.96
#